data_AF-A0A961IYP0-F1
#
_entry.id   AF-A0A961IYP0-F1
#
_cell.length_a   1.000
_cell.length_b   1.000
_cell.length_c   1.000
_cell.angle_alpha   90.00
_cell.angle_beta   90.00
_cell.angle_gamma   90.00
#
_symmetry.space_group_name_H-M   'P 1'
#
loop_
_entity.id
_entity.type
_entity.pdbx_description
1 polymer ?
#
loop_
_entity_poly.entity_id
_entity_poly.type
_entity_poly.pdbx_seq_one_letter_code
_entity_poly.pdbx_strand_id
1 'polypeptide(L)'
;ETVDDPRFDALRLKAMLDWDRRDPAKADSWVALHRASLGPDTDLAEYNRQALTISRFGDRPDYRAEAVAGLLAELDTRLADDPLNRTYLQLKAEVLLGRYTDAGADADLAAARAAWEGLIHYAGAEGEIWMLGAQLAQADRDPSDILVAEVFWENAIGYARQDPSQILTWFYFMNQAREAAEARLAAGDTTAPDPAAALAALKCPMLRAARTAAALCQTPGAGGEVCDPTKPYYAPVPGVLEAGKAGSCPEIADAPLSELSYKVNPTAEIELPW
;
A
#
# COMPACT_ATOMS: atom_id res chain seq x y z
N GLU A 1 2.00 41.09 19.73
CA GLU A 1 1.96 39.70 20.21
C GLU A 1 1.92 38.79 18.99
N THR A 2 2.88 37.88 18.87
CA THR A 2 2.72 36.74 17.96
C THR A 2 1.62 35.88 18.57
N VAL A 3 0.56 35.64 17.80
CA VAL A 3 -0.50 34.71 18.19
C VAL A 3 0.11 33.31 18.11
N ASP A 4 0.45 32.73 19.27
CA ASP A 4 0.82 31.32 19.40
C ASP A 4 -0.45 30.48 19.18
N ASP A 5 -0.79 30.24 17.91
CA ASP A 5 -1.90 29.38 17.49
C ASP A 5 -1.32 28.23 16.65
N PRO A 6 -1.50 26.96 17.10
CA PRO A 6 -1.06 25.78 16.39
C PRO A 6 -1.48 25.71 14.91
N ARG A 7 -2.62 26.32 14.54
CA ARG A 7 -3.09 26.37 13.16
C ARG A 7 -2.24 27.31 12.30
N PHE A 8 -1.84 28.46 12.83
CA PHE A 8 -0.93 29.37 12.14
C PHE A 8 0.46 28.75 11.99
N ASP A 9 0.92 27.99 12.98
CA ASP A 9 2.17 27.24 12.90
C ASP A 9 2.12 26.13 11.85
N ALA A 10 1.02 25.38 11.76
CA ALA A 10 0.81 24.36 10.72
C ALA A 10 0.85 24.96 9.31
N LEU A 11 0.17 26.09 9.09
CA LEU A 11 0.16 26.81 7.81
C LEU A 11 1.53 27.38 7.47
N ARG A 12 2.22 27.95 8.45
CA ARG A 12 3.57 28.47 8.30
C ARG A 12 4.54 27.36 7.93
N LEU A 13 4.46 26.22 8.62
CA LEU A 13 5.27 25.05 8.31
C LEU A 13 5.01 24.54 6.90
N LYS A 14 3.74 24.41 6.50
CA LYS A 14 3.38 23.99 5.14
C LYS A 14 4.03 24.89 4.08
N ALA A 15 3.91 26.21 4.24
CA ALA A 15 4.58 27.15 3.35
C ALA A 15 6.10 26.96 3.37
N MET A 16 6.74 26.84 4.53
CA MET A 16 8.18 26.61 4.61
C MET A 16 8.61 25.32 3.90
N LEU A 17 7.85 24.23 4.03
CA LEU A 17 8.16 22.97 3.34
C LEU A 17 7.93 23.07 1.81
N ASP A 18 6.95 23.83 1.35
CA ASP A 18 6.71 23.99 -0.09
C ASP A 18 7.81 24.83 -0.77
N TRP A 19 8.25 25.92 -0.12
CA TRP A 19 9.20 26.88 -0.70
C TRP A 19 10.66 26.56 -0.37
N ASP A 20 10.94 26.05 0.84
CA ASP A 20 12.29 25.96 1.40
C ASP A 20 12.75 24.54 1.73
N ARG A 21 12.01 23.46 1.38
CA ARG A 21 12.42 22.07 1.69
C ARG A 21 13.81 21.65 1.18
N ARG A 22 14.54 22.47 0.43
CA ARG A 22 15.93 22.19 0.00
C ARG A 22 16.98 22.88 0.86
N ASP A 23 16.56 23.66 1.86
CA ASP A 23 17.44 24.37 2.78
C ASP A 23 17.48 23.65 4.15
N PRO A 24 18.41 22.69 4.34
CA PRO A 24 18.49 21.92 5.58
C PRO A 24 18.84 22.78 6.81
N ALA A 25 19.34 24.01 6.62
CA ALA A 25 19.63 24.92 7.74
C ALA A 25 18.37 25.33 8.52
N LYS A 26 17.18 25.11 7.95
CA LYS A 26 15.88 25.40 8.58
C LYS A 26 15.28 24.20 9.32
N ALA A 27 15.94 23.04 9.34
CA ALA A 27 15.41 21.80 9.89
C ALA A 27 14.94 21.94 11.35
N ASP A 28 15.72 22.59 12.22
CA ASP A 28 15.34 22.80 13.62
C ASP A 28 14.08 23.64 13.77
N SER A 29 13.89 24.63 12.88
CA SER A 29 12.69 25.47 12.86
C SER A 29 11.47 24.68 12.37
N TRP A 30 11.65 23.81 11.38
CA TRP A 30 10.58 22.93 10.92
C TRP A 30 10.14 21.96 12.01
N VAL A 31 11.11 21.33 12.71
CA VAL A 31 10.84 20.42 13.82
C VAL A 31 10.08 21.12 14.94
N ALA A 32 10.50 22.34 15.32
CA ALA A 32 9.83 23.10 16.38
C ALA A 32 8.38 23.43 16.02
N LEU A 33 8.13 23.94 14.81
CA LEU A 33 6.78 24.26 14.32
C LEU A 33 5.92 23.01 14.17
N HIS A 34 6.50 21.91 13.68
CA HIS A 34 5.79 20.64 13.52
C HIS A 34 5.41 20.02 14.86
N ARG A 35 6.27 20.10 15.88
CA ARG A 35 5.92 19.63 17.22
C ARG A 35 4.77 20.44 17.81
N ALA A 36 4.78 21.76 17.62
CA ALA A 36 3.75 22.66 18.13
C ALA A 36 2.40 22.53 17.39
N SER A 37 2.40 22.01 16.16
CA SER A 37 1.18 21.91 15.33
C SER A 37 0.31 20.69 15.65
N LEU A 38 0.75 19.77 16.53
CA LEU A 38 -0.06 18.62 16.95
C LEU A 38 -1.02 19.02 18.08
N GLY A 39 -2.31 18.89 17.81
CA GLY A 39 -3.39 19.17 18.76
C GLY A 39 -4.74 18.70 18.21
N PRO A 40 -5.86 19.03 18.89
CA PRO A 40 -7.18 18.45 18.59
C PRO A 40 -7.70 18.70 17.17
N ASP A 41 -7.35 19.84 16.58
CA ASP A 41 -7.82 20.25 15.25
C ASP A 41 -6.84 19.90 14.12
N THR A 42 -5.72 19.25 14.44
CA THR A 42 -4.68 18.93 13.45
C THR A 42 -5.21 17.95 12.42
N ASP A 43 -4.94 18.22 11.14
CA ASP A 43 -5.03 17.22 10.07
C ASP A 43 -3.89 16.22 10.25
N LEU A 44 -4.20 15.06 10.82
CA LEU A 44 -3.23 14.03 11.17
C LEU A 44 -2.56 13.39 9.94
N ALA A 45 -3.23 13.36 8.80
CA ALA A 45 -2.66 12.84 7.56
C ALA A 45 -1.64 13.82 6.97
N GLU A 46 -1.97 15.11 6.99
CA GLU A 46 -1.02 16.18 6.63
C GLU A 46 0.16 16.19 7.59
N TYR A 47 -0.08 16.08 8.91
CA TYR A 47 0.96 15.99 9.94
C TYR A 47 1.93 14.85 9.64
N ASN A 48 1.41 13.64 9.39
CA ASN A 48 2.24 12.50 9.01
C ASN A 48 3.11 12.77 7.77
N ARG A 49 2.54 13.41 6.76
CA ARG A 49 3.25 13.76 5.51
C ARG A 49 4.35 14.82 5.73
N GLN A 50 4.08 15.80 6.59
CA GLN A 50 5.05 16.83 6.96
C GLN A 50 6.20 16.21 7.75
N ALA A 51 5.93 15.30 8.69
CA ALA A 51 6.97 14.54 9.39
C ALA A 51 7.89 13.75 8.44
N LEU A 52 7.32 13.07 7.42
CA LEU A 52 8.12 12.40 6.38
C LEU A 52 9.02 13.39 5.62
N THR A 53 8.46 14.53 5.27
CA THR A 53 9.17 15.57 4.52
C THR A 53 10.33 16.15 5.35
N ILE A 54 10.08 16.49 6.61
CA ILE A 54 11.09 17.00 7.54
C ILE A 54 12.19 15.97 7.74
N SER A 55 11.83 14.71 7.97
CA SER A 55 12.81 13.65 8.16
C SER A 55 13.73 13.49 6.96
N ARG A 56 13.15 13.46 5.75
CA ARG A 56 13.89 13.27 4.48
C ARG A 56 14.74 14.48 4.10
N PHE A 57 14.21 15.69 4.22
CA PHE A 57 14.86 16.90 3.70
C PHE A 57 15.61 17.71 4.74
N GLY A 58 15.21 17.61 6.00
CA GLY A 58 15.89 18.23 7.13
C GLY A 58 17.06 17.41 7.67
N ASP A 59 17.32 16.22 7.13
CA ASP A 59 18.32 15.25 7.62
C ASP A 59 18.09 14.89 9.10
N ARG A 60 16.82 14.57 9.42
CA ARG A 60 16.36 14.25 10.79
C ARG A 60 15.63 12.90 10.83
N PRO A 61 16.36 11.78 10.61
CA PRO A 61 15.77 10.45 10.71
C PRO A 61 15.26 10.13 12.12
N ASP A 62 15.93 10.65 13.15
CA ASP A 62 15.56 10.53 14.57
C ASP A 62 14.19 11.15 14.88
N TYR A 63 13.90 12.31 14.28
CA TYR A 63 12.65 13.03 14.52
C TYR A 63 11.42 12.28 14.01
N ARG A 64 11.57 11.43 12.98
CA ARG A 64 10.44 10.67 12.43
C ARG A 64 9.79 9.77 13.48
N ALA A 65 10.60 9.08 14.28
CA ALA A 65 10.11 8.19 15.32
C ALA A 65 9.34 8.97 16.40
N GLU A 66 9.84 10.14 16.80
CA GLU A 66 9.16 11.04 17.75
C GLU A 66 7.80 11.50 17.21
N ALA A 67 7.77 12.05 15.99
CA ALA A 67 6.55 12.55 15.36
C ALA A 67 5.50 11.45 15.18
N VAL A 68 5.94 10.24 14.80
CA VAL A 68 5.06 9.08 14.65
C VAL A 68 4.49 8.61 15.99
N ALA A 69 5.29 8.61 17.07
CA ALA A 69 4.79 8.28 18.40
C ALA A 69 3.73 9.29 18.88
N GLY A 70 3.97 10.60 18.66
CA GLY A 70 2.99 11.64 18.95
C GLY A 70 1.69 11.49 18.14
N LEU A 71 1.82 11.23 16.84
CA LEU A 71 0.70 10.97 15.95
C LEU A 71 -0.16 9.78 16.40
N LEU A 72 0.47 8.66 16.80
CA LEU A 72 -0.26 7.48 17.26
C LEU A 72 -1.00 7.74 18.58
N ALA A 73 -0.38 8.48 19.52
CA ALA A 73 -1.05 8.87 20.76
C ALA A 73 -2.26 9.78 20.53
N GLU A 74 -2.16 10.71 19.57
CA GLU A 74 -3.27 11.58 19.17
C GLU A 74 -4.37 10.78 18.45
N LEU A 75 -4.00 9.85 17.57
CA LEU A 75 -4.95 8.92 16.94
C LEU A 75 -5.70 8.09 17.98
N ASP A 76 -5.00 7.55 18.99
CA ASP A 76 -5.63 6.79 20.07
C ASP A 76 -6.61 7.63 20.88
N THR A 77 -6.25 8.88 21.14
CA THR A 77 -7.13 9.84 21.85
C THR A 77 -8.40 10.08 21.04
N ARG A 78 -8.28 10.36 19.73
CA ARG A 78 -9.44 10.65 18.88
C ARG A 78 -10.31 9.42 18.58
N LEU A 79 -9.69 8.25 18.45
CA LEU A 79 -10.40 6.98 18.27
C LEU A 79 -11.10 6.52 19.56
N ALA A 80 -10.67 6.98 20.74
CA ALA A 80 -11.43 6.73 21.97
C ALA A 80 -12.79 7.45 21.94
N ASP A 81 -12.84 8.65 21.36
CA ASP A 81 -14.07 9.45 21.21
C ASP A 81 -14.91 9.02 20.00
N ASP A 82 -14.26 8.70 18.87
CA ASP A 82 -14.91 8.21 17.64
C ASP A 82 -14.23 6.91 17.14
N PRO A 83 -14.59 5.74 17.72
CA PRO A 83 -13.95 4.46 17.41
C PRO A 83 -14.15 3.98 15.96
N LEU A 84 -15.13 4.57 15.26
CA LEU A 84 -15.52 4.17 13.91
C LEU A 84 -15.01 5.13 12.84
N ASN A 85 -14.14 6.07 13.23
CA ASN A 85 -13.59 7.04 12.30
C ASN A 85 -12.69 6.36 11.27
N ARG A 86 -13.23 6.12 10.07
CA ARG A 86 -12.52 5.42 8.99
C ARG A 86 -11.17 6.04 8.65
N THR A 87 -11.08 7.37 8.63
CA THR A 87 -9.85 8.08 8.25
C THR A 87 -8.77 7.88 9.30
N TYR A 88 -9.13 7.87 10.59
CA TYR A 88 -8.17 7.62 11.67
C TYR A 88 -7.77 6.14 11.75
N LEU A 89 -8.69 5.20 11.52
CA LEU A 89 -8.37 3.77 11.46
C LEU A 89 -7.42 3.45 10.31
N GLN A 90 -7.68 3.99 9.12
CA GLN A 90 -6.81 3.82 7.95
C GLN A 90 -5.41 4.40 8.22
N LEU A 91 -5.35 5.66 8.65
CA LEU A 91 -4.07 6.30 8.93
C LEU A 91 -3.28 5.56 10.03
N LYS A 92 -3.96 5.07 11.07
CA LYS A 92 -3.34 4.28 12.12
C LYS A 92 -2.75 2.98 11.58
N ALA A 93 -3.52 2.23 10.78
CA ALA A 93 -3.05 1.00 10.16
C ALA A 93 -1.83 1.23 9.24
N GLU A 94 -1.87 2.26 8.38
CA GLU A 94 -0.75 2.63 7.49
C GLU A 94 0.51 3.03 8.27
N VAL A 95 0.37 3.84 9.33
CA VAL A 95 1.50 4.30 10.14
C VAL A 95 2.14 3.14 10.91
N LEU A 96 1.32 2.26 11.50
CA LEU A 96 1.80 1.08 12.22
C LEU A 96 2.48 0.07 11.29
N LEU A 97 1.92 -0.18 10.10
CA LEU A 97 2.56 -1.00 9.07
C LEU A 97 3.91 -0.42 8.62
N GLY A 98 3.98 0.91 8.45
CA GLY A 98 5.24 1.59 8.15
C GLY A 98 6.30 1.38 9.23
N ARG A 99 5.94 1.55 10.51
CA ARG A 99 6.84 1.28 11.64
C ARG A 99 7.29 -0.18 11.71
N TYR A 100 6.37 -1.11 11.45
CA TYR A 100 6.71 -2.53 11.38
C TYR A 100 7.73 -2.79 10.28
N THR A 101 7.52 -2.24 9.08
CA THR A 101 8.45 -2.39 7.97
C THR A 101 9.85 -1.83 8.30
N ASP A 102 9.90 -0.72 9.02
CA ASP A 102 11.15 -0.05 9.37
C ASP A 102 11.91 -0.74 10.54
N ALA A 103 11.19 -1.25 11.54
CA ALA A 103 11.77 -1.69 12.82
C ALA A 103 11.48 -3.14 13.21
N GLY A 104 10.58 -3.84 12.51
CA GLY A 104 10.23 -5.24 12.76
C GLY A 104 9.47 -5.51 14.06
N ALA A 105 8.75 -4.52 14.60
CA ALA A 105 8.03 -4.67 15.86
C ALA A 105 6.69 -5.38 15.68
N ASP A 106 6.59 -6.66 16.04
CA ASP A 106 5.37 -7.48 15.87
C ASP A 106 4.10 -6.86 16.49
N ALA A 107 4.24 -6.13 17.59
CA ALA A 107 3.14 -5.42 18.23
C ALA A 107 2.53 -4.33 17.33
N ASP A 108 3.37 -3.65 16.52
CA ASP A 108 2.88 -2.67 15.55
C ASP A 108 2.08 -3.35 14.43
N LEU A 109 2.54 -4.50 13.92
CA LEU A 109 1.81 -5.26 12.89
C LEU A 109 0.47 -5.79 13.41
N ALA A 110 0.45 -6.36 14.62
CA ALA A 110 -0.79 -6.81 15.24
C ALA A 110 -1.78 -5.65 15.44
N ALA A 111 -1.30 -4.48 15.87
CA ALA A 111 -2.13 -3.29 16.02
C ALA A 111 -2.61 -2.72 14.66
N ALA A 112 -1.78 -2.82 13.61
CA ALA A 112 -2.16 -2.41 12.26
C ALA A 112 -3.29 -3.29 11.70
N ARG A 113 -3.18 -4.62 11.87
CA ARG A 113 -4.21 -5.61 11.51
C ARG A 113 -5.53 -5.32 12.23
N ALA A 114 -5.49 -5.09 13.54
CA ALA A 114 -6.68 -4.74 14.32
C ALA A 114 -7.33 -3.42 13.86
N ALA A 115 -6.54 -2.40 13.52
CA ALA A 115 -7.07 -1.14 12.99
C ALA A 115 -7.74 -1.33 11.61
N TRP A 116 -7.17 -2.18 10.75
CA TRP A 116 -7.76 -2.54 9.46
C TRP A 116 -9.06 -3.34 9.60
N GLU A 117 -9.13 -4.28 10.55
CA GLU A 117 -10.37 -5.02 10.85
C GLU A 117 -11.49 -4.08 11.31
N GLY A 118 -11.18 -3.07 12.14
CA GLY A 118 -12.14 -2.04 12.50
C GLY A 118 -12.63 -1.22 11.29
N LEU A 119 -11.75 -1.00 10.31
CA LEU A 119 -11.99 -0.20 9.12
C LEU A 119 -12.87 -0.92 8.08
N ILE A 120 -12.63 -2.21 7.86
CA ILE A 120 -13.23 -2.94 6.73
C ILE A 120 -14.76 -3.05 6.84
N HIS A 121 -15.31 -2.99 8.05
CA HIS A 121 -16.76 -2.99 8.29
C HIS A 121 -17.48 -1.80 7.65
N TYR A 122 -16.81 -0.66 7.50
CA TYR A 122 -17.41 0.59 7.02
C TYR A 122 -16.93 0.99 5.63
N ALA A 123 -15.71 0.58 5.28
CA ALA A 123 -15.07 0.95 4.03
C ALA A 123 -14.78 -0.26 3.13
N GLY A 124 -15.47 -1.39 3.35
CA GLY A 124 -15.32 -2.62 2.56
C GLY A 124 -15.69 -2.50 1.09
N ALA A 125 -16.24 -1.37 0.63
CA ALA A 125 -16.48 -1.08 -0.78
C ALA A 125 -15.40 -0.19 -1.42
N GLU A 126 -14.32 0.13 -0.70
CA GLU A 126 -13.22 1.00 -1.16
C GLU A 126 -11.97 0.15 -1.47
N GLY A 127 -11.48 0.22 -2.70
CA GLY A 127 -10.37 -0.63 -3.16
C GLY A 127 -9.05 -0.40 -2.41
N GLU A 128 -8.79 0.83 -1.98
CA GLU A 128 -7.59 1.20 -1.21
C GLU A 128 -7.53 0.52 0.16
N ILE A 129 -8.68 0.25 0.78
CA ILE A 129 -8.75 -0.47 2.06
C ILE A 129 -8.35 -1.93 1.85
N TRP A 130 -8.84 -2.57 0.79
CA TRP A 130 -8.44 -3.94 0.46
C TRP A 130 -6.97 -4.03 0.08
N MET A 131 -6.42 -3.02 -0.61
CA MET A 131 -4.99 -2.94 -0.90
C MET A 131 -4.15 -2.89 0.39
N LEU A 132 -4.58 -2.11 1.39
CA LEU A 132 -3.93 -2.09 2.70
C LEU A 132 -4.00 -3.47 3.39
N GLY A 133 -5.14 -4.15 3.32
CA GLY A 133 -5.30 -5.51 3.84
C GLY A 133 -4.35 -6.51 3.17
N ALA A 134 -4.15 -6.37 1.87
CA ALA A 134 -3.20 -7.19 1.12
C ALA A 134 -1.75 -6.98 1.59
N GLN A 135 -1.35 -5.73 1.86
CA GLN A 135 -0.04 -5.42 2.41
C GLN A 135 0.14 -5.99 3.83
N LEU A 136 -0.89 -5.89 4.68
CA LEU A 136 -0.89 -6.46 6.03
C LEU A 136 -0.83 -7.99 6.04
N ALA A 137 -1.45 -8.65 5.07
CA ALA A 137 -1.41 -10.10 4.92
C ALA A 137 0.00 -10.60 4.58
N GLN A 138 0.80 -9.79 3.88
CA GLN A 138 2.15 -10.15 3.40
C GLN A 138 3.29 -9.64 4.28
N ALA A 139 3.02 -8.72 5.20
CA ALA A 139 4.04 -7.97 5.93
C ALA A 139 5.08 -8.85 6.63
N ASP A 140 4.66 -9.94 7.27
CA ASP A 140 5.50 -10.86 8.04
C ASP A 140 5.84 -12.17 7.30
N ARG A 141 5.69 -12.18 5.97
CA ARG A 141 5.83 -13.40 5.15
C ARG A 141 6.96 -13.28 4.13
N ASP A 142 7.42 -14.44 3.67
CA ASP A 142 8.34 -14.49 2.53
C ASP A 142 7.65 -13.90 1.28
N PRO A 143 8.34 -13.10 0.45
CA PRO A 143 7.74 -12.50 -0.75
C PRO A 143 7.12 -13.52 -1.72
N SER A 144 7.57 -14.78 -1.72
CA SER A 144 6.97 -15.85 -2.53
C SER A 144 5.63 -16.37 -1.97
N ASP A 145 5.27 -16.09 -0.72
CA ASP A 145 3.95 -16.39 -0.11
C ASP A 145 2.90 -15.34 -0.47
N ILE A 146 2.73 -15.07 -1.75
CA ILE A 146 1.87 -13.99 -2.23
C ILE A 146 0.37 -14.37 -2.20
N LEU A 147 0.06 -15.66 -2.20
CA LEU A 147 -1.30 -16.20 -2.38
C LEU A 147 -2.22 -15.88 -1.21
N VAL A 148 -1.68 -15.72 0.00
CA VAL A 148 -2.49 -15.34 1.16
C VAL A 148 -3.14 -13.97 1.03
N ALA A 149 -2.65 -13.13 0.12
CA ALA A 149 -3.22 -11.82 -0.15
C ALA A 149 -4.11 -11.79 -1.40
N GLU A 150 -4.26 -12.91 -2.12
CA GLU A 150 -4.95 -12.92 -3.42
C GLU A 150 -6.37 -12.35 -3.32
N VAL A 151 -7.15 -12.83 -2.34
CA VAL A 151 -8.53 -12.35 -2.12
C VAL A 151 -8.61 -10.86 -1.85
N PHE A 152 -7.62 -10.29 -1.14
CA PHE A 152 -7.54 -8.87 -0.86
C PHE A 152 -7.25 -8.08 -2.13
N TRP A 153 -6.33 -8.55 -2.98
CA TRP A 153 -6.05 -7.92 -4.26
C TRP A 153 -7.22 -8.00 -5.25
N GLU A 154 -7.91 -9.14 -5.30
CA GLU A 154 -9.11 -9.27 -6.14
C GLU A 154 -10.20 -8.29 -5.72
N ASN A 155 -10.42 -8.14 -4.42
CA ASN A 155 -11.35 -7.15 -3.88
C ASN A 155 -10.88 -5.72 -4.16
N ALA A 156 -9.59 -5.42 -3.96
CA ALA A 156 -9.04 -4.09 -4.25
C ALA A 156 -9.33 -3.66 -5.68
N ILE A 157 -9.10 -4.55 -6.65
CA ILE A 157 -9.35 -4.30 -8.07
C ILE A 157 -10.86 -4.23 -8.37
N GLY A 158 -11.64 -5.17 -7.83
CA GLY A 158 -13.09 -5.23 -8.04
C GLY A 158 -13.80 -3.98 -7.54
N TYR A 159 -13.49 -3.54 -6.31
CA TYR A 159 -14.06 -2.34 -5.71
C TYR A 159 -13.51 -1.03 -6.32
N ALA A 160 -12.27 -1.01 -6.80
CA ALA A 160 -11.71 0.10 -7.59
C ALA A 160 -12.24 0.16 -9.03
N ARG A 161 -13.22 -0.67 -9.41
CA ARG A 161 -13.83 -0.72 -10.75
C ARG A 161 -12.79 -0.91 -11.86
N GLN A 162 -11.82 -1.81 -11.63
CA GLN A 162 -10.76 -2.13 -12.58
C GLN A 162 -9.85 -0.94 -12.91
N ASP A 163 -9.53 -0.11 -11.92
CA ASP A 163 -8.50 0.93 -12.06
C ASP A 163 -7.18 0.31 -12.55
N PRO A 164 -6.62 0.76 -13.70
CA PRO A 164 -5.35 0.27 -14.21
C PRO A 164 -4.21 0.34 -13.19
N SER A 165 -4.19 1.37 -12.34
CA SER A 165 -3.16 1.52 -11.30
C SER A 165 -3.21 0.38 -10.30
N GLN A 166 -4.39 -0.02 -9.84
CA GLN A 166 -4.54 -1.12 -8.88
C GLN A 166 -4.16 -2.48 -9.49
N ILE A 167 -4.55 -2.71 -10.74
CA ILE A 167 -4.20 -3.94 -11.45
C ILE A 167 -2.69 -4.05 -11.65
N LEU A 168 -2.04 -2.95 -12.03
CA LEU A 168 -0.59 -2.92 -12.27
C LEU A 168 0.21 -2.98 -10.98
N THR A 169 -0.31 -2.41 -9.87
CA THR A 169 0.27 -2.62 -8.55
C THR A 169 0.20 -4.10 -8.13
N TRP A 170 -0.96 -4.76 -8.30
CA TRP A 170 -1.05 -6.20 -8.02
C TRP A 170 -0.10 -7.01 -8.90
N PHE A 171 -0.06 -6.71 -10.20
CA PHE A 171 0.84 -7.36 -11.14
C PHE A 171 2.32 -7.22 -10.74
N TYR A 172 2.72 -6.04 -10.26
CA TYR A 172 4.06 -5.80 -9.75
C TYR A 172 4.40 -6.71 -8.57
N PHE A 173 3.50 -6.83 -7.58
CA PHE A 173 3.72 -7.72 -6.43
C PHE A 173 3.77 -9.20 -6.84
N MET A 174 2.90 -9.64 -7.75
CA MET A 174 3.00 -11.01 -8.29
C MET A 174 4.33 -11.25 -9.03
N ASN A 175 4.84 -10.25 -9.76
CA ASN A 175 6.13 -10.37 -10.42
C ASN A 175 7.29 -10.44 -9.41
N GLN A 176 7.26 -9.66 -8.33
CA GLN A 176 8.24 -9.78 -7.25
C GLN A 176 8.21 -11.16 -6.59
N ALA A 177 7.00 -11.70 -6.34
CA ALA A 177 6.84 -13.04 -5.80
C ALA A 177 7.38 -14.13 -6.73
N ARG A 178 7.15 -13.99 -8.03
CA ARG A 178 7.72 -14.86 -9.07
C ARG A 178 9.25 -14.82 -9.04
N GLU A 179 9.84 -13.63 -9.03
CA GLU A 179 11.30 -13.45 -9.00
C GLU A 179 11.92 -14.02 -7.72
N ALA A 180 11.26 -13.82 -6.57
CA ALA A 180 11.68 -14.40 -5.30
C ALA A 180 11.64 -15.94 -5.32
N ALA A 181 10.55 -16.53 -5.83
CA ALA A 181 10.42 -17.98 -5.94
C ALA A 181 11.45 -18.59 -6.93
N GLU A 182 11.69 -17.94 -8.07
CA GLU A 182 12.73 -18.34 -9.03
C GLU A 182 14.14 -18.29 -8.40
N ALA A 183 14.45 -17.24 -7.65
CA ALA A 183 15.72 -17.10 -6.96
C ALA A 183 15.94 -18.21 -5.92
N ARG A 184 14.89 -18.55 -5.15
CA ARG A 184 14.94 -19.64 -4.15
C ARG A 184 15.15 -21.00 -4.80
N LEU A 185 14.43 -21.31 -5.88
CA LEU A 185 14.65 -22.55 -6.63
C LEU A 185 16.07 -22.64 -7.22
N ALA A 186 16.59 -21.53 -7.76
CA ALA A 186 17.96 -21.48 -8.27
C ALA A 186 19.01 -21.71 -7.16
N ALA A 187 18.71 -21.28 -5.92
CA ALA A 187 19.51 -21.55 -4.74
C ALA A 187 19.31 -22.96 -4.14
N GLY A 188 18.38 -23.75 -4.68
CA GLY A 188 18.02 -25.07 -4.15
C GLY A 188 17.21 -25.02 -2.84
N ASP A 189 16.69 -23.85 -2.47
CA ASP A 189 15.80 -23.70 -1.32
C ASP A 189 14.38 -24.13 -1.70
N THR A 190 13.88 -25.14 -1.01
CA THR A 190 12.54 -25.72 -1.18
C THR A 190 11.73 -25.69 0.12
N THR A 191 12.17 -24.89 1.10
CA THR A 191 11.47 -24.71 2.36
C THR A 191 10.12 -24.01 2.16
N ALA A 192 9.18 -24.17 3.09
CA ALA A 192 7.88 -23.52 3.00
C ALA A 192 8.02 -21.98 3.09
N PRO A 193 7.29 -21.21 2.25
CA PRO A 193 6.37 -21.64 1.20
C PRO A 193 7.12 -22.29 0.01
N ASP A 194 6.59 -23.39 -0.54
CA ASP A 194 7.23 -24.09 -1.66
C ASP A 194 7.30 -23.17 -2.89
N PRO A 195 8.51 -22.78 -3.36
CA PRO A 195 8.64 -21.85 -4.47
C PRO A 195 8.16 -22.44 -5.81
N ALA A 196 8.19 -23.77 -5.99
CA ALA A 196 7.63 -24.39 -7.19
C ALA A 196 6.10 -24.30 -7.22
N ALA A 197 5.46 -24.50 -6.06
CA ALA A 197 4.02 -24.31 -5.90
C ALA A 197 3.63 -22.84 -6.10
N ALA A 198 4.39 -21.89 -5.53
CA ALA A 198 4.17 -20.46 -5.73
C ALA A 198 4.22 -20.07 -7.22
N LEU A 199 5.24 -20.52 -7.95
CA LEU A 199 5.34 -20.29 -9.40
C LEU A 199 4.19 -20.91 -10.18
N ALA A 200 3.75 -22.11 -9.82
CA ALA A 200 2.61 -22.74 -10.47
C ALA A 200 1.32 -21.93 -10.26
N ALA A 201 1.08 -21.47 -9.03
CA ALA A 201 -0.09 -20.70 -8.66
C ALA A 201 -0.12 -19.30 -9.30
N LEU A 202 1.04 -18.66 -9.50
CA LEU A 202 1.14 -17.32 -10.07
C LEU A 202 0.86 -17.24 -11.57
N LYS A 203 1.02 -18.34 -12.33
CA LYS A 203 0.94 -18.34 -13.81
C LYS A 203 -0.34 -17.68 -14.33
N CYS A 204 -1.49 -18.14 -13.86
CA CYS A 204 -2.78 -17.73 -14.41
C CYS A 204 -3.24 -16.36 -13.88
N PRO A 205 -3.09 -16.03 -12.58
CA PRO A 205 -3.32 -14.69 -12.07
C PRO A 205 -2.46 -13.62 -12.75
N MET A 206 -1.18 -13.89 -13.00
CA MET A 206 -0.29 -12.95 -13.71
C MET A 206 -0.74 -12.75 -15.15
N LEU A 207 -1.10 -13.82 -15.87
CA LEU A 207 -1.61 -13.71 -17.23
C LEU A 207 -2.93 -12.92 -17.28
N ARG A 208 -3.84 -13.17 -16.32
CA ARG A 208 -5.10 -12.43 -16.19
C ARG A 208 -4.83 -10.95 -16.00
N ALA A 209 -3.99 -10.58 -15.04
CA ALA A 209 -3.63 -9.19 -14.78
C ALA A 209 -2.96 -8.53 -15.99
N ALA A 210 -2.04 -9.22 -16.67
CA ALA A 210 -1.39 -8.73 -17.88
C ALA A 210 -2.40 -8.48 -19.03
N ARG A 211 -3.32 -9.42 -19.29
CA ARG A 211 -4.37 -9.26 -20.31
C ARG A 211 -5.30 -8.10 -19.98
N THR A 212 -5.76 -8.00 -18.73
CA THR A 212 -6.66 -6.92 -18.30
C THR A 212 -5.97 -5.56 -18.35
N ALA A 213 -4.74 -5.44 -17.84
CA ALA A 213 -3.96 -4.20 -17.90
C ALA A 213 -3.69 -3.76 -19.34
N ALA A 214 -3.27 -4.68 -20.22
CA ALA A 214 -3.03 -4.38 -21.62
C ALA A 214 -4.29 -3.87 -22.34
N ALA A 215 -5.46 -4.47 -22.05
CA ALA A 215 -6.73 -4.02 -22.61
C ALA A 215 -7.14 -2.62 -22.11
N LEU A 216 -7.01 -2.37 -20.80
CA LEU A 216 -7.34 -1.08 -20.21
C LEU A 216 -6.40 0.02 -20.75
N CYS A 217 -5.10 -0.26 -20.85
CA CYS A 217 -4.11 0.68 -21.38
C CYS A 217 -4.24 0.98 -22.88
N GLN A 218 -5.06 0.22 -23.62
CA GLN A 218 -5.42 0.53 -25.02
C GLN A 218 -6.66 1.42 -25.12
N THR A 219 -7.39 1.65 -24.03
CA THR A 219 -8.61 2.45 -24.03
C THR A 219 -8.26 3.95 -24.09
N PRO A 220 -8.84 4.74 -25.02
CA PRO A 220 -8.58 6.17 -25.09
C PRO A 220 -8.90 6.89 -23.78
N GLY A 221 -7.93 7.61 -23.22
CA GLY A 221 -8.07 8.31 -21.93
C GLY A 221 -7.71 7.47 -20.70
N ALA A 222 -7.40 6.18 -20.87
CA ALA A 222 -6.85 5.37 -19.80
C ALA A 222 -5.34 5.66 -19.64
N GLY A 223 -4.95 6.17 -18.46
CA GLY A 223 -3.73 5.69 -17.81
C GLY A 223 -2.38 6.32 -18.16
N GLY A 224 -2.31 7.60 -18.58
CA GLY A 224 -1.12 8.46 -18.53
C GLY A 224 0.27 7.77 -18.43
N GLU A 225 1.00 8.01 -17.33
CA GLU A 225 2.32 7.43 -17.04
C GLU A 225 2.27 5.94 -16.63
N VAL A 226 1.11 5.47 -16.17
CA VAL A 226 0.94 4.12 -15.57
C VAL A 226 0.98 3.02 -16.65
N CYS A 227 0.52 3.33 -17.86
CA CYS A 227 0.54 2.44 -19.01
C CYS A 227 1.84 2.54 -19.85
N ASP A 228 2.85 3.28 -19.39
CA ASP A 228 4.12 3.42 -20.08
C ASP A 228 4.94 2.12 -19.98
N PRO A 229 5.27 1.46 -21.11
CA PRO A 229 5.98 0.19 -21.11
C PRO A 229 7.41 0.27 -20.60
N THR A 230 7.97 1.46 -20.41
CA THR A 230 9.29 1.66 -19.81
C THR A 230 9.25 1.73 -18.29
N LYS A 231 8.06 1.82 -17.68
CA LYS A 231 7.92 1.92 -16.22
C LYS A 231 7.93 0.54 -15.57
N PRO A 232 8.52 0.40 -14.37
CA PRO A 232 8.65 -0.90 -13.70
C PRO A 232 7.34 -1.68 -13.53
N TYR A 233 6.21 -0.98 -13.34
CA TYR A 233 4.90 -1.58 -13.16
C TYR A 233 4.35 -2.27 -14.43
N TYR A 234 4.61 -1.70 -15.61
CA TYR A 234 4.10 -2.24 -16.89
C TYR A 234 5.15 -3.04 -17.66
N ALA A 235 6.44 -2.77 -17.47
CA ALA A 235 7.54 -3.37 -18.23
C ALA A 235 7.47 -4.92 -18.35
N PRO A 236 7.04 -5.69 -17.33
CA PRO A 236 6.97 -7.15 -17.46
C PRO A 236 5.73 -7.65 -18.25
N VAL A 237 4.71 -6.81 -18.47
CA VAL A 237 3.43 -7.21 -19.10
C VAL A 237 3.62 -7.85 -20.48
N PRO A 238 4.38 -7.27 -21.45
CA PRO A 238 4.56 -7.89 -22.75
C PRO A 238 5.19 -9.29 -22.69
N GLY A 239 6.17 -9.49 -21.81
CA GLY A 239 6.83 -10.79 -21.63
C GLY A 239 5.88 -11.86 -21.11
N VAL A 240 5.02 -11.51 -20.14
CA VAL A 240 4.00 -12.42 -19.62
C VAL A 240 2.95 -12.76 -20.69
N LEU A 241 2.54 -11.78 -21.50
CA LEU A 241 1.60 -12.04 -22.60
C LEU A 241 2.17 -13.00 -23.64
N GLU A 242 3.43 -12.82 -24.06
CA GLU A 242 4.08 -13.74 -25.00
C GLU A 242 4.23 -15.15 -24.41
N ALA A 243 4.62 -15.27 -23.13
CA ALA A 243 4.71 -16.56 -22.46
C ALA A 243 3.33 -17.24 -22.33
N GLY A 244 2.27 -16.48 -22.09
CA GLY A 244 0.90 -16.98 -21.95
C GLY A 244 0.31 -17.54 -23.25
N LYS A 245 0.75 -17.05 -24.43
CA LYS A 245 0.33 -17.59 -25.75
C LYS A 245 0.72 -19.06 -25.95
N ALA A 246 1.65 -19.58 -25.17
CA ALA A 246 2.05 -21.00 -25.22
C ALA A 246 1.04 -21.96 -24.55
N GLY A 247 -0.12 -21.46 -24.08
CA GLY A 247 -1.20 -22.31 -23.54
C GLY A 247 -0.97 -22.79 -22.11
N SER A 248 -0.16 -22.06 -21.33
CA SER A 248 0.12 -22.40 -19.92
C SER A 248 -1.09 -22.23 -18.99
N CYS A 249 -2.06 -21.39 -19.37
CA CYS A 249 -3.35 -21.18 -18.71
C CYS A 249 -4.46 -20.97 -19.75
N PRO A 250 -4.94 -22.04 -20.42
CA PRO A 250 -5.91 -21.94 -21.52
C PRO A 250 -7.19 -21.20 -21.14
N GLU A 251 -7.67 -21.42 -19.91
CA GLU A 251 -8.86 -20.77 -19.34
C GLU A 251 -8.71 -19.25 -19.21
N ILE A 252 -7.48 -18.74 -19.12
CA ILE A 252 -7.19 -17.31 -19.12
C ILE A 252 -6.76 -16.83 -20.49
N ALA A 253 -6.05 -17.61 -21.29
CA ALA A 253 -5.54 -17.18 -22.59
C ALA A 253 -6.67 -16.95 -23.61
N ASP A 254 -7.66 -17.86 -23.63
CA ASP A 254 -8.71 -17.89 -24.64
C ASP A 254 -10.01 -17.22 -24.18
N ALA A 255 -10.16 -16.94 -22.88
CA ALA A 255 -11.36 -16.32 -22.35
C ALA A 255 -11.56 -14.88 -22.87
N PRO A 256 -12.81 -14.45 -23.12
CA PRO A 256 -13.17 -13.05 -23.30
C PRO A 256 -12.75 -12.19 -22.09
N LEU A 257 -12.34 -10.94 -22.33
CA LEU A 257 -11.96 -10.01 -21.25
C LEU A 257 -13.06 -9.81 -20.19
N SER A 258 -14.33 -9.88 -20.59
CA SER A 258 -15.46 -9.80 -19.66
C SER A 258 -15.48 -10.94 -18.63
N GLU A 259 -14.97 -12.12 -19.00
CA GLU A 259 -14.88 -13.29 -18.14
C GLU A 259 -13.64 -13.25 -17.24
N LEU A 260 -12.67 -12.38 -17.53
CA LEU A 260 -11.49 -12.13 -16.70
C LEU A 260 -11.72 -11.09 -15.59
N SER A 261 -12.96 -10.64 -15.41
CA SER A 261 -13.29 -9.65 -14.40
C SER A 261 -13.02 -10.15 -12.99
N TYR A 262 -12.42 -9.29 -12.16
CA TYR A 262 -12.21 -9.55 -10.74
C TYR A 262 -13.55 -9.49 -10.01
N LYS A 263 -13.89 -10.56 -9.31
CA LYS A 263 -15.13 -10.67 -8.54
C LYS A 263 -14.84 -10.29 -7.09
N VAL A 264 -15.70 -9.45 -6.54
CA VAL A 264 -15.61 -9.07 -5.13
C VAL A 264 -16.17 -10.19 -4.26
N ASN A 265 -15.42 -10.54 -3.22
CA ASN A 265 -15.82 -11.44 -2.16
C ASN A 265 -16.34 -10.59 -0.98
N PRO A 266 -17.56 -10.86 -0.46
CA PRO A 266 -18.07 -10.16 0.70
C PRO A 266 -17.14 -10.31 1.90
N THR A 267 -16.94 -9.24 2.68
CA THR A 267 -16.06 -9.26 3.87
C THR A 267 -16.41 -10.38 4.86
N ALA A 268 -17.69 -10.71 5.01
CA ALA A 268 -18.17 -11.76 5.91
C ALA A 268 -17.76 -13.19 5.49
N GLU A 269 -17.27 -13.37 4.25
CA GLU A 269 -16.89 -14.67 3.68
C GLU A 269 -15.36 -14.86 3.65
N ILE A 270 -14.59 -13.87 4.13
CA ILE A 270 -13.13 -13.90 4.07
C ILE A 270 -12.57 -14.32 5.43
N GLU A 271 -11.77 -15.38 5.41
CA GLU A 271 -10.93 -15.77 6.54
C GLU A 271 -9.65 -14.94 6.52
N LEU A 272 -9.34 -14.29 7.65
CA LEU A 272 -8.14 -13.47 7.77
C LEU A 272 -6.92 -14.39 7.96
N PRO A 273 -5.82 -14.18 7.23
CA PRO A 273 -4.65 -15.07 7.26
C PRO A 273 -3.71 -14.80 8.46
N TRP A 274 -4.17 -14.10 9.49
CA TRP A 274 -3.40 -13.69 10.68
C TRP A 274 -4.15 -13.94 11.98
#